data_AF-A0A1R4K7C6-F1
#
_entry.id   AF-A0A1R4K7C6-F1
#
_cell.length_a   1.000
_cell.length_b   1.000
_cell.length_c   1.000
_cell.angle_alpha   90.00
_cell.angle_beta   90.00
_cell.angle_gamma   90.00
#
_symmetry.space_group_name_H-M   'P 1'
#
loop_
_entity.id
_entity.type
_entity.pdbx_description
1 polymer ?
#
loop_
_entity_poly.entity_id
_entity_poly.type
_entity_poly.pdbx_seq_one_letter_code
_entity_poly.pdbx_strand_id
1 'polypeptide(L)' 'MTQSLIKITCTHCSGNFSGVLNDLFDVSKTYAAQCPECNEQTFFVGESAFVDVDIPENAVSIKYVAAL' A
#
# COMPACT_ATOMS: atom_id res chain seq x y z
N MET A 1 -8.33 -1.60 16.11
CA MET A 1 -8.49 -1.76 14.65
C MET A 1 -7.10 -1.98 14.11
N THR A 2 -6.82 -3.13 13.51
CA THR A 2 -5.48 -3.46 13.02
C THR A 2 -5.20 -2.67 11.75
N GLN A 3 -4.08 -1.97 11.74
CA GLN A 3 -3.61 -1.25 10.55
C GLN A 3 -2.24 -1.77 10.17
N SER A 4 -2.02 -1.91 8.87
CA SER A 4 -0.76 -2.36 8.29
C SER A 4 -0.15 -1.26 7.44
N LEU A 5 1.13 -0.99 7.65
CA LEU A 5 1.94 -0.03 6.92
C LEU A 5 2.97 -0.77 6.07
N ILE A 6 3.07 -0.39 4.80
CA ILE A 6 4.08 -0.91 3.88
C ILE A 6 4.70 0.24 3.09
N LYS A 7 5.97 0.07 2.71
CA LYS A 7 6.66 0.98 1.80
C LYS A 7 6.48 0.48 0.37
N ILE A 8 5.97 1.34 -0.49
CA ILE A 8 5.64 1.02 -1.89
C ILE A 8 6.54 1.85 -2.79
N THR A 9 7.10 1.21 -3.80
CA THR A 9 7.82 1.89 -4.88
C THR A 9 6.88 2.01 -6.07
N CYS A 10 6.65 3.25 -6.52
CA CYS A 10 5.86 3.50 -7.72
C CYS A 10 6.59 2.98 -8.96
N THR A 11 5.92 2.14 -9.75
CA THR A 11 6.46 1.62 -11.00
C THR A 11 6.57 2.68 -12.11
N HIS A 12 5.84 3.80 -11.99
CA HIS A 12 5.78 4.85 -13.01
C HIS A 12 6.88 5.92 -12.80
N CYS A 13 7.02 6.44 -11.58
CA CYS A 13 8.00 7.49 -11.27
C CYS A 13 9.22 7.00 -10.47
N SER A 14 9.27 5.71 -10.10
CA SER A 14 10.29 5.15 -9.17
C SER A 14 10.32 5.81 -7.78
N GLY A 15 9.31 6.62 -7.47
CA GLY A 15 9.10 7.27 -6.19
C GLY A 15 8.77 6.27 -5.07
N ASN A 16 9.25 6.54 -3.86
CA ASN A 16 8.95 5.70 -2.70
C ASN A 16 7.96 6.41 -1.77
N PHE A 17 6.88 5.74 -1.42
CA PHE A 17 5.86 6.29 -0.53
C PHE A 17 5.32 5.23 0.43
N SER A 18 4.77 5.67 1.54
CA SER A 18 4.15 4.78 2.53
C SER A 18 2.68 4.58 2.17
N GLY A 19 2.20 3.33 2.26
CA GLY A 19 0.80 3.02 2.10
C GLY A 19 0.24 2.33 3.35
N VAL A 20 -1.00 2.66 3.69
CA VAL A 20 -1.74 2.11 4.82
C VAL A 20 -2.92 1.27 4.34
N LEU A 21 -3.05 0.08 4.91
CA LEU A 21 -4.23 -0.77 4.80
C LEU A 21 -4.90 -0.87 6.18
N ASN A 22 -6.21 -0.64 6.25
CA ASN A 22 -7.00 -0.84 7.48
C ASN A 22 -7.37 -2.32 7.69
N ASP A 23 -6.42 -3.21 7.41
CA ASP A 23 -6.53 -4.66 7.55
C ASP A 23 -5.11 -5.26 7.50
N LEU A 24 -5.00 -6.58 7.54
CA LEU A 24 -3.75 -7.30 7.30
C LEU A 24 -3.52 -7.50 5.80
N PHE A 25 -2.26 -7.43 5.38
CA PHE A 25 -1.90 -7.85 4.03
C PHE A 25 -1.95 -9.38 3.92
N ASP A 26 -2.59 -9.84 2.87
CA ASP A 26 -2.65 -11.25 2.48
C ASP A 26 -1.73 -11.44 1.27
N VAL A 27 -0.74 -12.31 1.41
CA VAL A 27 0.24 -12.60 0.37
C VAL A 27 -0.37 -13.23 -0.88
N SER A 28 -1.61 -13.72 -0.78
CA SER A 28 -2.38 -14.28 -1.90
C SER A 28 -3.21 -13.23 -2.65
N LYS A 29 -3.22 -11.98 -2.16
CA LYS A 29 -4.06 -10.89 -2.67
C LYS A 29 -3.21 -9.82 -3.33
N THR A 30 -3.82 -9.15 -4.30
CA THR A 30 -3.23 -7.98 -4.95
C THR A 30 -3.86 -6.72 -4.37
N TYR A 31 -3.03 -5.70 -4.21
CA TYR A 31 -3.40 -4.41 -3.67
C TYR A 31 -3.01 -3.31 -4.66
N ALA A 32 -3.72 -2.19 -4.57
CA ALA A 32 -3.44 -0.99 -5.33
C ALA A 32 -3.27 0.21 -4.40
N ALA A 33 -2.29 1.05 -4.74
CA ALA A 33 -2.08 2.33 -4.10
C ALA A 33 -1.86 3.41 -5.14
N GLN A 34 -2.36 4.62 -4.88
CA GLN A 34 -2.13 5.76 -5.75
C GLN A 34 -0.85 6.47 -5.32
N CYS A 35 0.09 6.64 -6.25
CA CYS A 35 1.33 7.35 -5.97
C CYS A 35 1.04 8.86 -5.79
N PRO A 36 1.47 9.49 -4.69
CA PRO A 36 1.24 10.91 -4.48
C PRO A 36 2.08 11.81 -5.39
N GLU A 37 3.17 11.29 -5.99
CA GLU A 37 4.06 12.07 -6.85
C GLU A 37 3.57 12.15 -8.30
N CYS A 38 3.12 11.04 -8.87
CA CYS A 38 2.68 10.99 -10.28
C CYS A 38 1.18 10.74 -10.45
N ASN A 39 0.41 10.58 -9.37
CA ASN A 39 -1.03 10.25 -9.36
C ASN A 39 -1.42 8.94 -10.06
N GLU A 40 -0.45 8.15 -10.53
CA GLU A 40 -0.67 6.84 -11.14
C GLU A 40 -0.94 5.77 -10.08
N GLN A 41 -1.70 4.73 -10.44
CA GLN A 41 -1.94 3.58 -9.58
C GLN A 41 -0.82 2.54 -9.76
N THR A 42 -0.25 2.11 -8.64
CA THR A 42 0.70 0.99 -8.60
C THR A 42 0.01 -0.21 -7.97
N PHE A 43 0.25 -1.38 -8.56
CA PHE A 43 -0.27 -2.66 -8.11
C PHE A 43 0.87 -3.50 -7.54
N PHE A 44 0.63 -4.15 -6.42
CA PHE A 44 1.60 -4.99 -5.74
C PHE A 44 0.88 -6.14 -5.02
N VAL A 45 1.58 -7.26 -4.84
CA VAL A 45 1.07 -8.38 -4.04
C VAL A 45 1.20 -8.04 -2.56
N GLY A 46 0.34 -8.62 -1.72
CA GLY A 46 0.51 -8.48 -0.27
C GLY A 46 1.87 -9.03 0.16
N GLU A 47 2.56 -8.29 1.03
CA GLU A 47 3.84 -8.70 1.58
C GLU A 47 3.85 -8.46 3.09
N SER A 48 4.94 -8.86 3.75
CA SER A 48 5.14 -8.58 5.18
C SER A 48 5.11 -7.07 5.43
N ALA A 49 4.13 -6.63 6.21
CA ALA A 49 3.93 -5.23 6.57
C ALA A 49 4.13 -5.01 8.07
N PHE A 50 4.35 -3.76 8.44
CA PHE A 50 4.41 -3.36 9.84
C PHE A 50 2.98 -3.19 10.37
N VAL A 51 2.63 -3.95 11.40
CA VAL A 51 1.28 -3.96 11.99
C VAL A 51 1.28 -3.14 13.28
N ASP A 52 0.21 -2.39 13.53
CA ASP A 52 0.04 -1.56 14.74
C ASP A 52 1.19 -0.55 14.95
N VAL A 53 1.67 0.05 13.86
CA VAL A 53 2.69 1.11 13.89
C VAL A 53 2.06 2.49 13.69
N ASP A 54 2.73 3.53 14.21
CA ASP A 54 2.37 4.91 13.94
C ASP A 54 2.37 5.18 12.43
N ILE A 55 1.19 5.48 11.90
CA ILE A 55 0.99 5.70 10.48
C ILE A 55 1.33 7.16 10.17
N PRO A 56 2.34 7.41 9.33
CA PRO A 56 2.73 8.77 9.02
C PRO A 56 1.59 9.47 8.27
N GLU A 57 1.38 10.77 8.54
CA GLU A 57 0.24 11.54 8.02
C GLU A 57 0.20 11.60 6.48
N ASN A 58 1.33 11.36 5.82
CA ASN A 58 1.47 11.32 4.37
C ASN A 58 1.28 9.91 3.77
N ALA A 59 0.88 8.91 4.56
CA ALA A 59 0.59 7.58 4.04
C ALA A 59 -0.66 7.59 3.17
N VAL A 60 -0.59 6.90 2.02
CA VAL A 60 -1.73 6.78 1.11
C VAL A 60 -2.57 5.55 1.43
N SER A 61 -3.88 5.65 1.25
CA SER A 61 -4.77 4.52 1.47
C SER A 61 -4.60 3.46 0.39
N ILE A 62 -4.37 2.22 0.83
CA ILE A 62 -4.28 1.04 -0.02
C ILE A 62 -5.66 0.40 -0.16
N LYS A 63 -5.98 -0.06 -1.36
CA LYS A 63 -7.22 -0.77 -1.67
C LYS A 63 -6.90 -2.18 -2.15
N TYR A 64 -7.71 -3.15 -1.71
CA TYR A 64 -7.67 -4.50 -2.27
C TYR A 64 -8.18 -4.48 -3.72
N VAL A 65 -7.48 -5.20 -4.59
CA VAL A 65 -7.90 -5.45 -5.96
C VAL A 65 -8.32 -6.90 -6.07
N ALA A 66 -9.61 -7.14 -6.19
CA ALA A 66 -10.11 -8.47 -6.54
C ALA A 66 -9.60 -8.81 -7.95
N ALA A 67 -8.82 -9.87 -8.08
CA ALA A 67 -8.58 -10.49 -9.37
C ALA A 67 -9.94 -10.95 -9.91
N LEU A 68 -10.29 -10.48 -11.11
CA LEU A 68 -11.49 -10.89 -11.86
C LEU A 68 -11.41 -12.35 -12.30
#